data_AF-A0A968TJS4-F1
#
_entry.id   AF-A0A968TJS4-F1
#
_cell.length_a   1.000
_cell.length_b   1.000
_cell.length_c   1.000
_cell.angle_alpha   90.00
_cell.angle_beta   90.00
_cell.angle_gamma   90.00
#
_symmetry.space_group_name_H-M   'P 1'
#
loop_
_entity.id
_entity.type
_entity.pdbx_description
1 polymer ?
#
loop_
_entity_poly.entity_id
_entity_poly.type
_entity_poly.pdbx_seq_one_letter_code
_entity_poly.pdbx_strand_id
1 'polypeptide(L)'
;MKPEVITAERIDIRGISPSMPLQVLSDWQVEQMVVLESEAAKMPRESLIIVDSITAINRNCFFSENDTEYARPILQIRDIARKFGHTVILLHHSNAEGNARGTRAIHNSVDAVWGLSLIDQSDRLLRVQKTRMGLPPGRYRLAFDDETFKFAYRGEEFESEEDFEQAQTYAEKIRLWLHDTDQRERRFEPVEVAEHLGGSKPTTRRCLLELWMRGAIDRIRKAGSPYYLYFVKKKQKSDRAIAKAIGSQNAQEPSPEINPAIKRSGDRFEKNRTPPFLPKSPIARSPVHL
;
A
#
# COMPACT_ATOMS: atom_id res chain seq x y z
N MET A 1 16.90 -5.69 -14.65
CA MET A 1 15.83 -6.22 -15.50
C MET A 1 15.51 -7.61 -15.01
N LYS A 2 14.28 -7.88 -14.56
CA LYS A 2 13.91 -9.27 -14.24
C LYS A 2 13.76 -10.03 -15.57
N PRO A 3 14.22 -11.28 -15.67
CA PRO A 3 13.97 -12.12 -16.84
C PRO A 3 12.47 -12.20 -17.14
N GLU A 4 12.07 -12.07 -18.41
CA GLU A 4 10.65 -12.12 -18.84
C GLU A 4 9.92 -13.38 -18.35
N VAL A 5 10.63 -14.52 -18.32
CA VAL A 5 10.14 -15.80 -17.80
C VAL A 5 9.63 -15.68 -16.35
N ILE A 6 10.34 -14.92 -15.52
CA ILE A 6 9.99 -14.70 -14.11
C ILE A 6 8.74 -13.82 -13.97
N THR A 7 8.49 -12.92 -14.93
CA THR A 7 7.31 -12.05 -14.91
C THR A 7 6.05 -12.80 -15.32
N ALA A 8 6.11 -13.61 -16.38
CA ALA A 8 4.98 -14.43 -16.83
C ALA A 8 4.53 -15.43 -15.74
N GLU A 9 5.47 -16.17 -15.16
CA GLU A 9 5.21 -17.12 -14.06
C GLU A 9 4.55 -16.42 -12.86
N ARG A 10 4.99 -15.21 -12.51
CA ARG A 10 4.38 -14.44 -11.40
C ARG A 10 2.99 -13.91 -11.70
N ILE A 11 2.69 -13.60 -12.95
CA ILE A 11 1.34 -13.21 -13.39
C ILE A 11 0.40 -14.41 -13.22
N ASP A 12 0.87 -15.61 -13.62
CA ASP A 12 0.11 -16.86 -13.48
C ASP A 12 -0.14 -17.23 -12.01
N ILE A 13 0.89 -17.19 -11.16
CA ILE A 13 0.76 -17.45 -9.70
C ILE A 13 -0.27 -16.52 -9.05
N ARG A 14 -0.39 -15.28 -9.54
CA ARG A 14 -1.34 -14.29 -9.03
C ARG A 14 -2.75 -14.44 -9.59
N GLY A 15 -2.95 -15.38 -10.52
CA GLY A 15 -4.22 -15.62 -11.19
C GLY A 15 -4.66 -14.44 -12.07
N ILE A 16 -3.71 -13.66 -12.59
CA ILE A 16 -4.01 -12.56 -13.51
C ILE A 16 -4.32 -13.17 -14.87
N SER A 17 -5.60 -13.23 -15.21
CA SER A 17 -6.04 -13.76 -16.51
C SER A 17 -5.98 -12.69 -17.60
N PRO A 18 -5.89 -13.08 -18.89
CA PRO A 18 -6.00 -12.14 -20.02
C PRO A 18 -7.31 -11.35 -20.08
N SER A 19 -8.34 -11.79 -19.35
CA SER A 19 -9.63 -11.08 -19.24
C SER A 19 -9.63 -9.95 -18.21
N MET A 20 -8.58 -9.84 -17.38
CA MET A 20 -8.43 -8.70 -16.49
C MET A 20 -8.08 -7.44 -17.29
N PRO A 21 -8.50 -6.24 -16.84
CA PRO A 21 -8.20 -4.97 -17.53
C PRO A 21 -6.73 -4.55 -17.28
N LEU A 22 -5.78 -5.43 -17.58
CA LEU A 22 -4.35 -5.20 -17.48
C LEU A 22 -3.78 -5.00 -18.88
N GLN A 23 -3.07 -3.89 -19.07
CA GLN A 23 -2.30 -3.61 -20.27
C GLN A 23 -0.85 -3.37 -19.88
N VAL A 24 0.09 -3.91 -20.66
CA VAL A 24 1.52 -3.76 -20.42
C VAL A 24 2.11 -3.01 -21.61
N LEU A 25 2.68 -1.84 -21.33
CA LEU A 25 3.46 -1.08 -22.29
C LEU A 25 4.94 -1.37 -22.05
N SER A 26 5.50 -2.33 -22.78
CA SER A 26 6.90 -2.74 -22.68
C SER A 26 7.84 -1.73 -23.34
N ASP A 27 9.07 -1.64 -22.82
CA ASP A 27 10.18 -0.85 -23.38
C ASP A 27 9.89 0.65 -23.62
N TRP A 28 8.87 1.19 -22.95
CA TRP A 28 8.57 2.61 -23.03
C TRP A 28 9.68 3.45 -22.38
N GLN A 29 10.05 4.54 -23.04
CA GLN A 29 11.04 5.51 -22.56
C GLN A 29 10.45 6.91 -22.47
N VAL A 30 11.04 7.78 -21.64
CA VAL A 30 10.52 9.13 -21.39
C VAL A 30 10.46 10.01 -22.63
N GLU A 31 11.29 9.75 -23.64
CA GLU A 31 11.26 10.44 -24.93
C GLU A 31 9.97 10.16 -25.70
N GLN A 32 9.28 9.05 -25.40
CA GLN A 32 8.03 8.62 -26.02
C GLN A 32 6.81 9.10 -25.24
N MET A 33 6.88 10.29 -24.62
CA MET A 33 5.79 10.84 -23.80
C MET A 33 4.45 10.96 -24.56
N VAL A 34 4.50 11.22 -25.87
CA VAL A 34 3.31 11.27 -26.75
C VAL A 34 2.59 9.92 -26.80
N VAL A 35 3.33 8.81 -26.72
CA VAL A 35 2.73 7.47 -26.68
C VAL A 35 1.97 7.29 -25.37
N LEU A 36 2.58 7.66 -24.24
CA LEU A 36 1.91 7.59 -22.93
C LEU A 36 0.64 8.45 -22.90
N GLU A 37 0.69 9.65 -23.49
CA GLU A 37 -0.47 10.54 -23.56
C GLU A 37 -1.61 9.92 -24.40
N SER A 38 -1.27 9.32 -25.55
CA SER A 38 -2.22 8.63 -26.43
C SER A 38 -2.86 7.42 -25.74
N GLU A 39 -2.06 6.62 -25.03
CA GLU A 39 -2.57 5.48 -24.28
C GLU A 39 -3.45 5.93 -23.09
N ALA A 40 -3.03 6.93 -22.33
CA ALA A 40 -3.83 7.51 -21.25
C ALA A 40 -5.19 8.02 -21.76
N ALA A 41 -5.24 8.68 -22.93
CA ALA A 41 -6.49 9.16 -23.52
C ALA A 41 -7.50 8.05 -23.86
N LYS A 42 -7.02 6.82 -24.10
CA LYS A 42 -7.86 5.65 -24.41
C LYS A 42 -8.33 4.92 -23.16
N MET A 43 -7.66 5.12 -22.02
CA MET A 43 -7.98 4.44 -20.77
C MET A 43 -9.25 5.03 -20.13
N PRO A 44 -10.06 4.19 -19.43
CA PRO A 44 -11.12 4.71 -18.58
C PRO A 44 -10.59 5.72 -17.56
N ARG A 45 -11.39 6.74 -17.24
CA ARG A 45 -11.09 7.66 -16.14
C ARG A 45 -10.87 6.86 -14.85
N GLU A 46 -10.03 7.36 -13.95
CA GLU A 46 -9.65 6.69 -12.69
C GLU A 46 -8.83 5.40 -12.84
N SER A 47 -8.32 5.11 -14.05
CA SER A 47 -7.33 4.04 -14.24
C SER A 47 -6.05 4.26 -13.40
N LEU A 48 -5.42 3.14 -13.02
CA LEU A 48 -4.14 3.09 -12.34
C LEU A 48 -3.02 2.79 -13.33
N ILE A 49 -2.03 3.68 -13.40
CA ILE A 49 -0.82 3.50 -14.20
C ILE A 49 0.34 3.20 -13.25
N ILE A 50 1.07 2.12 -13.50
CA ILE A 50 2.26 1.75 -12.72
C ILE A 50 3.47 1.81 -13.64
N VAL A 51 4.50 2.52 -13.20
CA VAL A 51 5.77 2.63 -13.93
C VAL A 51 6.87 1.93 -13.14
N ASP A 52 7.38 0.82 -13.69
CA ASP A 52 8.46 0.01 -13.12
C ASP A 52 9.69 0.05 -14.04
N SER A 53 10.68 0.90 -13.81
CA SER A 53 10.88 1.89 -12.74
C SER A 53 11.30 3.23 -13.34
N ILE A 54 11.40 4.29 -12.53
CA ILE A 54 11.90 5.61 -12.99
C ILE A 54 13.28 5.47 -13.67
N THR A 55 14.15 4.61 -13.12
CA THR A 55 15.47 4.34 -13.71
C THR A 55 15.36 3.67 -15.08
N ALA A 56 14.40 2.76 -15.26
CA ALA A 56 14.25 2.02 -16.51
C ALA A 56 13.74 2.92 -17.65
N ILE A 57 12.79 3.81 -17.37
CA ILE A 57 12.21 4.71 -18.38
C ILE A 57 13.16 5.85 -18.77
N ASN A 58 14.13 6.18 -17.90
CA ASN A 58 15.12 7.23 -18.11
C ASN A 58 16.47 6.67 -18.61
N ARG A 59 16.52 5.43 -19.08
CA ARG A 59 17.80 4.77 -19.43
C ARG A 59 18.57 5.51 -20.52
N ASN A 60 17.86 6.18 -21.43
CA ASN A 60 18.43 6.94 -22.53
C ASN A 60 18.51 8.45 -22.25
N CYS A 61 18.18 8.87 -21.04
CA CYS A 61 18.22 10.26 -20.64
C CYS A 61 19.68 10.73 -20.47
N PHE A 62 20.01 11.93 -20.95
CA PHE A 62 21.33 12.54 -20.78
C PHE A 62 21.63 12.98 -19.35
N PHE A 63 20.59 13.16 -18.54
CA PHE A 63 20.71 13.66 -17.18
C PHE A 63 21.00 12.51 -16.20
N SER A 64 21.92 12.76 -15.28
CA SER A 64 22.18 11.87 -14.16
C SER A 64 21.02 11.93 -13.17
N GLU A 65 20.81 10.87 -12.40
CA GLU A 65 19.79 10.80 -11.35
C GLU A 65 19.95 11.89 -10.27
N ASN A 66 21.15 12.43 -10.14
CA ASN A 66 21.47 13.53 -9.22
C ASN A 66 21.11 14.91 -9.78
N ASP A 67 20.84 15.03 -11.08
CA ASP A 67 20.46 16.28 -11.73
C ASP A 67 18.99 16.58 -11.49
N THR A 68 18.65 17.85 -11.29
CA THR A 68 17.26 18.28 -11.06
C THR A 68 16.38 17.95 -12.28
N GLU A 69 16.97 18.01 -13.47
CA GLU A 69 16.42 17.67 -14.77
C GLU A 69 15.86 16.24 -14.83
N TYR A 70 16.43 15.31 -14.05
CA TYR A 70 15.98 13.93 -13.97
C TYR A 70 14.53 13.80 -13.50
N ALA A 71 14.02 14.80 -12.77
CA ALA A 71 12.63 14.83 -12.31
C ALA A 71 11.65 15.43 -13.34
N ARG A 72 12.12 16.00 -14.46
CA ARG A 72 11.23 16.61 -15.48
C ARG A 72 10.20 15.63 -16.05
N PRO A 73 10.56 14.39 -16.42
CA PRO A 73 9.56 13.43 -16.91
C PRO A 73 8.47 13.11 -15.89
N ILE A 74 8.79 13.12 -14.59
CA ILE A 74 7.82 12.89 -13.51
C ILE A 74 6.75 13.99 -13.51
N LEU A 75 7.14 15.24 -13.74
CA LEU A 75 6.21 16.36 -13.84
C LEU A 75 5.29 16.21 -15.05
N GLN A 76 5.83 15.81 -16.21
CA GLN A 76 5.04 15.55 -17.42
C GLN A 76 4.02 14.42 -17.21
N ILE A 77 4.46 13.30 -16.63
CA ILE A 77 3.59 12.17 -16.30
C ILE A 77 2.47 12.61 -15.36
N ARG A 78 2.79 13.41 -14.33
CA ARG A 78 1.78 13.95 -13.40
C ARG A 78 0.75 14.82 -14.13
N ASP A 79 1.19 15.64 -15.07
CA ASP A 79 0.31 16.54 -15.80
C ASP A 79 -0.60 15.76 -16.76
N ILE A 80 -0.10 14.70 -17.41
CA ILE A 80 -0.91 13.74 -18.20
C ILE A 80 -1.94 13.04 -17.30
N ALA A 81 -1.50 12.52 -16.14
CA ALA A 81 -2.39 11.85 -15.21
C ALA A 81 -3.52 12.76 -14.73
N ARG A 82 -3.19 14.03 -14.43
CA ARG A 82 -4.19 15.05 -14.07
C ARG A 82 -5.15 15.38 -15.20
N LYS A 83 -4.65 15.49 -16.44
CA LYS A 83 -5.44 15.78 -17.63
C LYS A 83 -6.53 14.73 -17.86
N PHE A 84 -6.21 13.45 -17.68
CA PHE A 84 -7.14 12.35 -17.94
C PHE A 84 -7.78 11.74 -16.66
N GLY A 85 -7.40 12.22 -15.48
CA GLY A 85 -7.97 11.78 -14.21
C GLY A 85 -7.50 10.39 -13.78
N HIS A 86 -6.23 10.07 -13.97
CA HIS A 86 -5.61 8.80 -13.57
C HIS A 86 -4.79 8.94 -12.29
N THR A 87 -4.55 7.79 -11.64
CA THR A 87 -3.57 7.67 -10.56
C THR A 87 -2.30 7.03 -11.12
N VAL A 88 -1.13 7.58 -10.77
CA VAL A 88 0.15 7.03 -11.20
C VAL A 88 0.97 6.61 -9.98
N ILE A 89 1.51 5.40 -10.02
CA ILE A 89 2.52 4.91 -9.09
C ILE A 89 3.84 4.77 -9.85
N LEU A 90 4.88 5.42 -9.35
CA LEU A 90 6.23 5.34 -9.90
C LEU A 90 7.10 4.52 -8.93
N LEU A 91 7.71 3.46 -9.42
CA LEU A 91 8.68 2.70 -8.64
C LEU A 91 10.05 3.34 -8.77
N HIS A 92 10.72 3.56 -7.64
CA HIS A 92 12.06 4.13 -7.57
C HIS A 92 12.93 3.31 -6.64
N HIS A 93 14.17 3.09 -7.03
CA HIS A 93 15.11 2.33 -6.20
C HIS A 93 15.64 3.22 -5.08
N SER A 94 15.73 2.67 -3.87
CA SER A 94 16.39 3.35 -2.75
C SER A 94 17.92 3.39 -2.93
N ASN A 95 18.58 4.28 -2.20
CA ASN A 95 20.03 4.28 -2.07
C ASN A 95 20.48 3.13 -1.13
N ALA A 96 21.80 2.98 -0.95
CA ALA A 96 22.35 1.93 -0.09
C ALA A 96 21.87 2.00 1.38
N GLU A 97 21.44 3.19 1.83
CA GLU A 97 20.92 3.45 3.18
C GLU A 97 19.39 3.27 3.28
N GLY A 98 18.73 2.86 2.19
CA GLY A 98 17.27 2.67 2.16
C GLY A 98 16.45 3.96 2.00
N ASN A 99 17.10 5.12 1.88
CA ASN A 99 16.46 6.40 1.62
C ASN A 99 16.18 6.63 0.13
N ALA A 100 15.33 7.61 -0.19
CA ALA A 100 15.07 8.02 -1.57
C ALA A 100 16.39 8.38 -2.28
N ARG A 101 16.67 7.71 -3.40
CA ARG A 101 17.89 7.88 -4.19
C ARG A 101 17.78 9.07 -5.15
N GLY A 102 18.91 9.70 -5.46
CA GLY A 102 19.00 10.77 -6.46
C GLY A 102 18.61 12.15 -5.93
N THR A 103 18.23 13.04 -6.85
CA THR A 103 17.89 14.43 -6.53
C THR A 103 16.64 14.57 -5.65
N ARG A 104 16.65 15.55 -4.73
CA ARG A 104 15.45 15.96 -3.97
C ARG A 104 14.30 16.40 -4.88
N ALA A 105 14.57 16.75 -6.13
CA ALA A 105 13.55 17.14 -7.10
C ALA A 105 12.55 16.02 -7.39
N ILE A 106 12.98 14.75 -7.36
CA ILE A 106 12.11 13.58 -7.52
C ILE A 106 11.05 13.58 -6.40
N HIS A 107 11.52 13.64 -5.15
CA HIS A 107 10.67 13.70 -3.96
C HIS A 107 9.69 14.89 -3.99
N ASN A 108 10.13 16.04 -4.49
CA ASN A 108 9.31 17.25 -4.54
C ASN A 108 8.23 17.22 -5.64
N SER A 109 8.48 16.50 -6.72
CA SER A 109 7.61 16.44 -7.91
C SER A 109 6.34 15.62 -7.72
N VAL A 110 6.28 14.77 -6.69
CA VAL A 110 5.15 13.88 -6.40
C VAL A 110 4.27 14.34 -5.24
N ASP A 111 3.07 13.76 -5.14
CA ASP A 111 2.08 14.05 -4.10
C ASP A 111 2.27 13.23 -2.83
N ALA A 112 2.75 11.99 -2.96
CA ALA A 112 3.09 11.11 -1.85
C ALA A 112 4.40 10.36 -2.14
N VAL A 113 5.14 10.04 -1.07
CA VAL A 113 6.35 9.21 -1.14
C VAL A 113 6.24 8.14 -0.07
N TRP A 114 6.36 6.89 -0.48
CA TRP A 114 6.35 5.73 0.39
C TRP A 114 7.67 4.97 0.24
N GLY A 115 8.28 4.59 1.34
CA GLY A 115 9.43 3.70 1.39
C GLY A 115 8.98 2.30 1.83
N LEU A 116 9.46 1.27 1.16
CA LEU A 116 9.26 -0.12 1.56
C LEU A 116 10.61 -0.73 1.93
N SER A 117 10.77 -1.22 3.16
CA SER A 117 12.01 -1.86 3.63
C SER A 117 11.74 -3.24 4.22
N LEU A 118 12.73 -4.13 4.21
CA LEU A 118 12.68 -5.36 5.00
C LEU A 118 12.89 -5.04 6.47
N ILE A 119 12.11 -5.69 7.34
CA ILE A 119 12.36 -5.71 8.79
C ILE A 119 12.88 -7.09 9.18
N ASP A 120 12.10 -8.11 8.83
CA ASP A 120 12.39 -9.53 9.08
C ASP A 120 12.32 -10.31 7.75
N GLN A 121 12.50 -11.64 7.80
CA GLN A 121 12.48 -12.51 6.61
C GLN A 121 11.18 -12.34 5.80
N SER A 122 10.02 -12.44 6.47
CA SER A 122 8.71 -12.28 5.84
C SER A 122 8.17 -10.86 5.89
N ASP A 123 8.66 -10.01 6.78
CA ASP A 123 7.97 -8.76 7.08
C ASP A 123 8.62 -7.56 6.40
N ARG A 124 7.78 -6.64 5.95
CA ARG A 124 8.15 -5.39 5.30
C ARG A 124 7.53 -4.22 6.04
N LEU A 125 8.29 -3.12 6.14
CA LEU A 125 7.81 -1.84 6.63
C LEU A 125 7.45 -0.93 5.47
N LEU A 126 6.19 -0.49 5.41
CA LEU A 126 5.77 0.60 4.54
C LEU A 126 5.77 1.90 5.35
N ARG A 127 6.67 2.83 5.00
CA ARG A 127 6.79 4.15 5.62
C ARG A 127 6.26 5.22 4.69
N VAL A 128 5.28 6.00 5.14
CA VAL A 128 4.84 7.22 4.44
C VAL A 128 5.82 8.35 4.78
N GLN A 129 6.69 8.70 3.83
CA GLN A 129 7.71 9.74 4.01
C GLN A 129 7.16 11.13 3.70
N LYS A 130 6.24 11.23 2.72
CA LYS A 130 5.56 12.46 2.32
C LYS A 130 4.12 12.16 1.95
N THR A 131 3.24 13.09 2.29
CA THR A 131 1.85 13.12 1.82
C THR A 131 1.33 14.55 1.81
N ARG A 132 0.53 14.89 0.79
CA ARG A 132 -0.21 16.15 0.71
C ARG A 132 -1.63 16.04 1.27
N MET A 133 -2.07 14.85 1.67
CA MET A 133 -3.43 14.56 2.14
C MET A 133 -3.63 14.86 3.63
N GLY A 134 -2.65 15.46 4.30
CA GLY A 134 -2.72 15.80 5.72
C GLY A 134 -2.67 14.61 6.68
N LEU A 135 -2.39 13.39 6.20
CA LEU A 135 -2.05 12.27 7.07
C LEU A 135 -0.67 12.53 7.70
N PRO A 136 -0.50 12.31 9.02
CA PRO A 136 0.84 12.26 9.58
C PRO A 136 1.61 11.07 8.95
N PRO A 137 2.94 11.19 8.79
CA PRO A 137 3.80 10.09 8.40
C PRO A 137 3.49 8.83 9.23
N GLY A 138 2.96 7.79 8.59
CA GLY A 138 2.64 6.51 9.20
C GLY A 138 3.67 5.45 8.83
N ARG A 139 3.85 4.46 9.71
CA ARG A 139 4.64 3.26 9.47
C ARG A 139 3.70 2.06 9.58
N TYR A 140 3.72 1.19 8.59
CA TYR A 140 2.78 0.07 8.48
C TYR A 140 3.54 -1.23 8.26
N ARG A 141 3.28 -2.24 9.08
CA ARG A 141 3.89 -3.56 8.96
C ARG A 141 3.06 -4.42 8.01
N LEU A 142 3.74 -5.03 7.04
CA LEU A 142 3.17 -5.91 6.04
C LEU A 142 3.87 -7.26 6.11
N ALA A 143 3.12 -8.35 6.24
CA ALA A 143 3.66 -9.69 6.02
C ALA A 143 3.66 -9.97 4.51
N PHE A 144 4.78 -10.44 3.99
CA PHE A 144 4.96 -10.85 2.61
C PHE A 144 5.07 -12.36 2.52
N ASP A 145 4.25 -12.93 1.65
CA ASP A 145 4.28 -14.35 1.30
C ASP A 145 5.10 -14.52 0.01
N ASP A 146 6.25 -15.17 0.12
CA ASP A 146 7.17 -15.39 -1.00
C ASP A 146 6.65 -16.39 -2.05
N GLU A 147 5.69 -17.25 -1.69
CA GLU A 147 5.09 -18.23 -2.61
C GLU A 147 3.98 -17.60 -3.44
N THR A 148 3.11 -16.81 -2.80
CA THR A 148 1.97 -16.18 -3.48
C THR A 148 2.24 -14.75 -3.94
N PHE A 149 3.37 -14.17 -3.51
CA PHE A 149 3.75 -12.76 -3.73
C PHE A 149 2.69 -11.76 -3.24
N LYS A 150 1.97 -12.10 -2.17
CA LYS A 150 0.92 -11.27 -1.58
C LYS A 150 1.42 -10.54 -0.33
N PHE A 151 0.84 -9.36 -0.10
CA PHE A 151 1.03 -8.62 1.14
C PHE A 151 -0.21 -8.72 2.02
N ALA A 152 -0.03 -9.00 3.30
CA ALA A 152 -1.06 -8.95 4.32
C ALA A 152 -0.74 -7.84 5.33
N TYR A 153 -1.68 -6.93 5.56
CA TYR A 153 -1.53 -5.86 6.53
C TYR A 153 -1.54 -6.42 7.96
N ARG A 154 -0.53 -6.06 8.77
CA ARG A 154 -0.37 -6.51 10.16
C ARG A 154 -0.64 -5.43 11.20
N GLY A 155 -0.72 -4.17 10.80
CA GLY A 155 -0.95 -3.05 11.71
C GLY A 155 0.03 -1.89 11.47
N GLU A 156 -0.13 -0.86 12.30
CA GLU A 156 0.83 0.24 12.38
C GLU A 156 2.04 -0.18 13.20
N GLU A 157 3.22 0.32 12.81
CA GLU A 157 4.46 0.12 13.53
C GLU A 157 4.85 1.39 14.29
N PHE A 158 5.16 1.20 15.56
CA PHE A 158 5.47 2.28 16.49
C PHE A 158 6.97 2.25 16.78
N GLU A 159 7.57 3.40 17.09
CA GLU A 159 9.02 3.48 17.35
C GLU A 159 9.40 2.81 18.68
N SER A 160 8.45 2.66 19.58
CA SER A 160 8.59 1.92 20.84
C SER A 160 7.27 1.26 21.26
N GLU A 161 7.35 0.25 22.14
CA GLU A 161 6.17 -0.31 22.81
C GLU A 161 5.45 0.75 23.66
N GLU A 162 6.20 1.67 24.28
CA GLU A 162 5.62 2.81 24.99
C GLU A 162 4.80 3.71 24.06
N ASP A 163 5.27 3.99 22.84
CA ASP A 163 4.52 4.78 21.85
C ASP A 163 3.24 4.05 21.40
N PHE A 164 3.29 2.72 21.26
CA PHE A 164 2.14 1.89 20.93
C PHE A 164 1.10 1.92 22.04
N GLU A 165 1.52 1.63 23.28
CA GLU A 165 0.65 1.64 24.44
C GLU A 165 0.08 3.04 24.67
N GLN A 166 0.90 4.09 24.61
CA GLN A 166 0.42 5.46 24.74
C GLN A 166 -0.55 5.84 23.63
N ALA A 167 -0.30 5.48 22.37
CA ALA A 167 -1.18 5.79 21.26
C ALA A 167 -2.51 5.03 21.33
N GLN A 168 -2.49 3.72 21.62
CA GLN A 168 -3.71 2.94 21.83
C GLN A 168 -4.51 3.46 23.01
N THR A 169 -3.84 3.68 24.15
CA THR A 169 -4.51 4.14 25.36
C THR A 169 -5.06 5.55 25.18
N TYR A 170 -4.35 6.42 24.46
CA TYR A 170 -4.78 7.80 24.23
C TYR A 170 -5.86 7.93 23.16
N ALA A 171 -5.78 7.18 22.05
CA ALA A 171 -6.87 7.12 21.07
C ALA A 171 -8.14 6.54 21.69
N GLU A 172 -8.01 5.51 22.53
CA GLU A 172 -9.14 4.94 23.26
C GLU A 172 -9.69 5.91 24.31
N LYS A 173 -8.84 6.66 25.02
CA LYS A 173 -9.27 7.77 25.90
C LYS A 173 -10.06 8.82 25.14
N ILE A 174 -9.58 9.26 23.96
CA ILE A 174 -10.30 10.20 23.09
C ILE A 174 -11.64 9.61 22.67
N ARG A 175 -11.66 8.34 22.25
CA ARG A 175 -12.88 7.66 21.81
C ARG A 175 -13.90 7.59 22.95
N LEU A 176 -13.50 7.10 24.12
CA LEU A 176 -14.38 6.99 25.29
C LEU A 176 -14.91 8.36 25.70
N TRP A 177 -14.05 9.38 25.75
CA TRP A 177 -14.42 10.73 26.11
C TRP A 177 -15.41 11.37 25.12
N LEU A 178 -15.18 11.25 23.81
CA LEU A 178 -16.12 11.75 22.79
C LEU A 178 -17.44 10.95 22.74
N HIS A 179 -17.43 9.69 23.16
CA HIS A 179 -18.62 8.85 23.25
C HIS A 179 -19.39 9.00 24.57
N ASP A 180 -18.83 9.75 25.53
CA ASP A 180 -19.50 10.12 26.78
C ASP A 180 -20.75 10.96 26.48
N THR A 181 -21.79 10.73 27.25
CA THR A 181 -23.13 11.29 27.08
C THR A 181 -23.10 12.81 27.05
N ASP A 182 -22.25 13.43 27.87
CA ASP A 182 -22.14 14.89 28.00
C ASP A 182 -21.34 15.55 26.87
N GLN A 183 -20.54 14.76 26.14
CA GLN A 183 -19.69 15.24 25.04
C GLN A 183 -20.25 14.88 23.66
N ARG A 184 -21.22 13.98 23.58
CA ARG A 184 -21.92 13.66 22.33
C ARG A 184 -22.52 14.91 21.69
N GLU A 185 -22.47 14.97 20.37
CA GLU A 185 -22.90 16.10 19.55
C GLU A 185 -22.12 17.42 19.74
N ARG A 186 -21.35 17.56 20.83
CA ARG A 186 -20.42 18.67 21.00
C ARG A 186 -19.23 18.48 20.07
N ARG A 187 -18.79 19.61 19.52
CA ARG A 187 -17.77 19.68 18.47
C ARG A 187 -16.50 20.25 19.07
N PHE A 188 -15.43 19.49 18.99
CA PHE A 188 -14.16 19.84 19.62
C PHE A 188 -13.07 20.09 18.60
N GLU A 189 -12.28 21.12 18.85
CA GLU A 189 -10.97 21.28 18.22
C GLU A 189 -9.95 20.33 18.83
N PRO A 190 -8.94 19.90 18.06
CA PRO A 190 -7.86 19.08 18.60
C PRO A 190 -7.12 19.71 19.80
N VAL A 191 -7.12 21.04 19.93
CA VAL A 191 -6.53 21.73 21.08
C VAL A 191 -7.35 21.51 22.35
N GLU A 192 -8.67 21.58 22.27
CA GLU A 192 -9.58 21.38 23.41
C GLU A 192 -9.51 19.94 23.91
N VAL A 193 -9.48 18.98 22.98
CA VAL A 193 -9.30 17.56 23.32
C VAL A 193 -7.95 17.31 23.99
N ALA A 194 -6.89 17.93 23.48
CA ALA A 194 -5.54 17.80 24.02
C ALA A 194 -5.43 18.37 25.44
N GLU A 195 -6.00 19.55 25.66
CA GLU A 195 -6.04 20.20 26.98
C GLU A 195 -6.86 19.39 27.98
N HIS A 196 -7.97 18.80 27.55
CA HIS A 196 -8.84 18.02 28.42
C HIS A 196 -8.25 16.66 28.81
N LEU A 197 -7.61 15.98 27.86
CA LEU A 197 -7.09 14.61 28.06
C LEU A 197 -5.60 14.57 28.39
N GLY A 198 -4.94 15.73 28.50
CA GLY A 198 -3.54 15.85 28.89
C GLY A 198 -2.54 15.33 27.85
N GLY A 199 -2.90 15.36 26.56
CA GLY A 199 -2.01 14.92 25.47
C GLY A 199 -1.43 16.07 24.67
N SER A 200 -0.48 15.75 23.77
CA SER A 200 0.11 16.75 22.89
C SER A 200 -0.86 17.11 21.74
N LYS A 201 -0.81 18.37 21.25
CA LYS A 201 -1.62 18.80 20.09
C LYS A 201 -1.34 17.95 18.82
N PRO A 202 -0.08 17.61 18.48
CA PRO A 202 0.22 16.73 17.34
C PRO A 202 -0.36 15.32 17.50
N THR A 203 -0.17 14.68 18.66
CA THR A 203 -0.67 13.32 18.91
C THR A 203 -2.20 13.29 18.88
N THR A 204 -2.85 14.28 19.50
CA THR A 204 -4.32 14.39 19.51
C THR A 204 -4.90 14.57 18.12
N ARG A 205 -4.27 15.39 17.27
CA ARG A 205 -4.68 15.55 15.85
C ARG A 205 -4.60 14.23 15.09
N ARG A 206 -3.51 13.47 15.29
CA ARG A 206 -3.31 12.15 14.66
C ARG A 206 -4.41 11.17 15.09
N CYS A 207 -4.63 11.01 16.39
CA CYS A 207 -5.63 10.08 16.92
C CYS A 207 -7.07 10.45 16.50
N LEU A 208 -7.42 11.74 16.48
CA LEU A 208 -8.73 12.19 15.99
C LEU A 208 -8.92 11.90 14.49
N LEU A 209 -7.89 12.11 13.67
CA LEU A 209 -7.94 11.78 12.25
C LEU A 209 -8.11 10.27 12.03
N GLU A 210 -7.37 9.45 12.77
CA GLU A 210 -7.44 7.99 12.75
C GLU A 210 -8.83 7.48 13.14
N LEU A 211 -9.39 7.99 14.25
CA LEU A 211 -10.74 7.65 14.71
C LEU A 211 -11.80 8.03 13.68
N TRP A 212 -11.65 9.18 13.01
CA TRP A 212 -12.57 9.60 11.96
C TRP A 212 -12.47 8.70 10.71
N MET A 213 -11.25 8.37 10.27
CA MET A 213 -11.06 7.47 9.13
C MET A 213 -11.61 6.06 9.40
N ARG A 214 -11.55 5.59 10.65
CA ARG A 214 -12.17 4.33 11.08
C ARG A 214 -13.70 4.40 11.25
N GLY A 215 -14.30 5.57 11.04
CA GLY A 215 -15.75 5.79 11.23
C GLY A 215 -16.19 5.76 12.70
N ALA A 216 -15.26 5.85 13.65
CA ALA A 216 -15.57 5.85 15.08
C ALA A 216 -16.09 7.22 15.56
N ILE A 217 -15.74 8.30 14.84
CA ILE A 217 -16.18 9.67 15.09
C ILE A 217 -16.42 10.40 13.75
N ASP A 218 -17.14 11.51 13.79
CA ASP A 218 -17.39 12.40 12.67
C ASP A 218 -16.49 13.65 12.73
N ARG A 219 -16.33 14.31 11.57
CA ARG A 219 -15.69 15.63 11.51
C ARG A 219 -16.45 16.59 10.61
N ILE A 220 -16.37 17.88 10.92
CA ILE A 220 -16.91 18.97 10.09
C ILE A 220 -15.89 20.10 9.99
N ARG A 221 -15.83 20.78 8.84
CA ARG A 221 -14.95 21.94 8.67
C ARG A 221 -15.46 23.11 9.52
N LYS A 222 -14.57 23.78 10.27
CA LYS A 222 -14.90 24.99 11.04
C LYS A 222 -15.11 26.16 10.09
N ALA A 223 -16.21 26.90 10.25
CA ALA A 223 -16.50 28.07 9.43
C ALA A 223 -15.39 29.12 9.56
N GLY A 224 -14.96 29.68 8.43
CA GLY A 224 -13.89 30.69 8.40
C GLY A 224 -12.49 30.17 8.78
N SER A 225 -12.30 28.85 8.85
CA SER A 225 -11.04 28.25 9.30
C SER A 225 -10.63 27.05 8.42
N PRO A 226 -9.33 26.80 8.23
CA PRO A 226 -8.86 25.56 7.60
C PRO A 226 -8.99 24.33 8.51
N TYR A 227 -9.36 24.51 9.79
CA TYR A 227 -9.40 23.42 10.77
C TYR A 227 -10.73 22.65 10.79
N TYR A 228 -10.68 21.43 11.32
CA TYR A 228 -11.82 20.56 11.50
C TYR A 228 -12.20 20.44 12.98
N LEU A 229 -13.49 20.32 13.22
CA LEU A 229 -14.08 19.96 14.51
C LEU A 229 -14.49 18.50 14.49
N TYR A 230 -14.24 17.79 15.58
CA TYR A 230 -14.51 16.35 15.74
C TYR A 230 -15.61 16.12 16.77
N PHE A 231 -16.48 15.14 16.52
CA PHE A 231 -17.65 14.86 17.36
C PHE A 231 -18.21 13.45 17.11
N VAL A 232 -19.13 13.00 17.97
CA VAL A 232 -19.90 11.77 17.78
C VAL A 232 -21.38 12.13 17.61
N LYS A 233 -22.01 11.69 16.52
CA LYS A 233 -23.45 11.86 16.30
C LYS A 233 -24.29 11.03 17.27
N LYS A 234 -25.52 11.46 17.59
CA LYS A 234 -26.51 10.60 18.25
C LYS A 234 -26.78 9.37 17.38
N LYS A 235 -26.85 8.18 18.01
CA LYS A 235 -27.33 6.96 17.36
C LYS A 235 -28.70 7.24 16.75
N GLN A 236 -28.83 7.12 15.43
CA GLN A 236 -30.13 7.21 14.78
C GLN A 236 -30.91 5.90 15.02
N LYS A 237 -32.25 5.97 15.06
CA LYS A 237 -33.11 4.78 15.18
C LYS A 237 -32.84 3.74 14.08
N SER A 238 -32.31 4.14 12.93
CA SER A 238 -31.93 3.29 11.80
C SER A 238 -30.77 2.33 12.10
N ASP A 239 -29.82 2.70 12.95
CA ASP A 239 -28.66 1.85 13.28
C ASP A 239 -29.07 0.63 14.13
N ARG A 240 -30.17 0.77 14.89
CA ARG A 240 -30.77 -0.33 15.68
C ARG A 240 -31.42 -1.39 14.76
N ALA A 241 -31.92 -0.99 13.60
CA ALA A 241 -32.52 -1.91 12.63
C ALA A 241 -31.44 -2.76 11.92
N ILE A 242 -30.30 -2.15 11.59
CA ILE A 242 -29.16 -2.83 10.95
C ILE A 242 -28.49 -3.80 11.93
N ALA A 243 -28.25 -3.39 13.18
CA ALA A 243 -27.67 -4.27 14.20
C ALA A 243 -28.56 -5.47 14.55
N LYS A 244 -29.89 -5.30 14.51
CA LYS A 244 -30.86 -6.39 14.73
C LYS A 244 -30.89 -7.37 13.56
N ALA A 245 -30.74 -6.89 12.32
CA ALA A 245 -30.67 -7.74 11.12
C ALA A 245 -29.40 -8.61 11.09
N ILE A 246 -28.26 -8.07 11.53
CA ILE A 246 -26.99 -8.79 11.60
C ILE A 246 -27.01 -9.86 12.73
N GLY A 247 -27.64 -9.56 13.88
CA GLY A 247 -27.76 -10.51 14.98
C GLY A 247 -28.63 -11.74 14.68
N SER A 248 -29.59 -11.64 13.74
CA SER A 248 -30.46 -12.74 13.33
C SER A 248 -29.86 -13.69 12.29
N GLN A 249 -28.75 -13.33 11.62
CA GLN A 249 -28.11 -14.20 10.63
C GLN A 249 -27.06 -15.16 11.23
N ASN A 250 -26.64 -14.95 12.48
CA ASN A 250 -25.64 -15.79 13.15
C ASN A 250 -26.24 -16.87 14.07
N ALA A 251 -27.55 -17.13 14.00
CA ALA A 251 -28.24 -18.15 14.80
C ALA A 251 -28.70 -19.36 13.97
N GLN A 252 -27.85 -19.83 13.05
CA GLN A 252 -28.01 -21.15 12.43
C GLN A 252 -26.81 -22.02 12.80
N GLU A 253 -26.99 -22.85 13.81
CA GLU A 253 -26.03 -23.86 14.25
C GLU A 253 -25.77 -24.90 13.13
N PRO A 254 -24.53 -25.34 12.89
CA PRO A 254 -24.26 -26.46 12.01
C PRO A 254 -24.50 -27.79 12.76
N SER A 255 -25.38 -28.62 12.22
CA SER A 255 -25.54 -30.03 12.63
C SER A 255 -24.32 -30.87 12.21
N PRO A 256 -23.88 -31.86 13.01
CA PRO A 256 -22.80 -32.75 12.63
C PRO A 256 -23.37 -34.03 12.00
N GLU A 257 -23.09 -34.27 10.72
CA GLU A 257 -23.20 -35.62 10.15
C GLU A 257 -21.89 -36.02 9.47
N ILE A 258 -21.19 -36.91 10.16
CA ILE A 258 -20.11 -37.75 9.66
C ILE A 258 -20.75 -38.83 8.79
N ASN A 259 -20.27 -39.02 7.56
CA ASN A 259 -20.60 -40.21 6.79
C ASN A 259 -19.34 -41.05 6.51
N PRO A 260 -19.25 -42.29 7.02
CA PRO A 260 -18.08 -43.15 6.86
C PRO A 260 -18.34 -44.20 5.77
N ALA A 261 -17.69 -44.10 4.62
CA ALA A 261 -17.38 -45.25 3.75
C ALA A 261 -16.67 -44.77 2.49
N ILE A 262 -15.44 -45.25 2.27
CA ILE A 262 -15.08 -46.02 1.07
C ILE A 262 -13.81 -46.79 1.45
N LYS A 263 -13.97 -48.11 1.53
CA LYS A 263 -12.91 -49.10 1.71
C LYS A 263 -12.62 -49.71 0.34
N ARG A 264 -11.33 -49.89 0.08
CA ARG A 264 -10.67 -50.93 -0.75
C ARG A 264 -10.63 -50.76 -2.27
N SER A 265 -9.39 -50.60 -2.76
CA SER A 265 -8.60 -51.58 -3.55
C SER A 265 -7.34 -50.83 -4.00
N GLY A 266 -6.10 -51.14 -3.61
CA GLY A 266 -5.45 -52.44 -3.72
C GLY A 266 -4.96 -52.62 -5.15
N ASP A 267 -3.77 -52.10 -5.50
CA ASP A 267 -2.78 -52.90 -6.24
C ASP A 267 -1.37 -52.31 -6.29
N ARG A 268 -0.42 -53.24 -6.37
CA ARG A 268 1.05 -53.10 -6.38
C ARG A 268 1.58 -52.49 -7.69
N PHE A 269 2.78 -51.89 -7.66
CA PHE A 269 3.92 -52.06 -8.60
C PHE A 269 4.99 -51.01 -8.25
N GLU A 270 6.04 -51.36 -7.51
CA GLU A 270 7.40 -51.68 -8.00
C GLU A 270 8.15 -50.58 -8.78
N LYS A 271 9.24 -50.13 -8.15
CA LYS A 271 10.61 -49.91 -8.67
C LYS A 271 10.87 -48.91 -9.81
N ASN A 272 11.89 -48.09 -9.51
CA ASN A 272 12.93 -47.56 -10.39
C ASN A 272 12.51 -46.53 -11.45
N ARG A 273 13.08 -45.32 -11.34
CA ARG A 273 14.04 -44.78 -12.31
C ARG A 273 14.58 -43.42 -11.86
N THR A 274 15.85 -43.42 -11.52
CA THR A 274 16.77 -42.29 -11.62
C THR A 274 16.75 -41.72 -13.04
N PRO A 275 16.77 -40.40 -13.24
CA PRO A 275 17.28 -39.80 -14.48
C PRO A 275 18.74 -39.36 -14.32
N PRO A 276 19.49 -39.30 -15.42
CA PRO A 276 20.95 -39.34 -15.41
C PRO A 276 21.60 -37.96 -15.29
N PHE A 277 22.74 -37.95 -14.57
CA PHE A 277 23.84 -37.00 -14.77
C PHE A 277 24.32 -37.04 -16.23
N LEU A 278 24.70 -35.88 -16.79
CA LEU A 278 25.79 -35.65 -17.76
C LEU A 278 25.88 -34.13 -18.12
N PRO A 279 27.00 -33.60 -18.63
CA PRO A 279 28.16 -33.18 -17.85
C PRO A 279 28.50 -31.68 -18.01
N LYS A 280 29.33 -31.16 -17.10
CA LYS A 280 30.00 -29.85 -17.24
C LYS A 280 31.10 -29.95 -18.29
N SER A 281 31.13 -28.99 -19.23
CA SER A 281 32.29 -28.70 -20.06
C SER A 281 32.67 -27.22 -19.96
N PRO A 282 33.97 -26.88 -20.02
CA PRO A 282 34.52 -25.62 -19.54
C PRO A 282 34.62 -24.56 -20.66
N ILE A 283 34.30 -23.31 -20.35
CA ILE A 283 34.62 -22.19 -21.25
C ILE A 283 36.02 -21.68 -20.89
N ALA A 284 36.92 -21.86 -21.84
CA ALA A 284 38.29 -21.38 -21.84
C ALA A 284 38.34 -19.85 -21.90
N ARG A 285 39.29 -19.30 -21.15
CA ARG A 285 39.78 -17.92 -21.30
C ARG A 285 40.74 -17.87 -22.50
N SER A 286 40.70 -16.78 -23.26
CA SER A 286 41.83 -16.35 -24.08
C SER A 286 42.03 -14.84 -23.93
N PRO A 287 43.28 -14.36 -24.11
CA PRO A 287 43.76 -13.12 -23.51
C PRO A 287 43.60 -11.92 -24.44
N VAL A 288 43.44 -10.74 -23.84
CA VAL A 288 43.58 -9.46 -24.53
C VAL A 288 45.06 -9.08 -24.53
N HIS A 289 45.63 -8.96 -25.73
CA HIS A 289 46.86 -8.21 -25.98
C HIS A 289 46.51 -6.98 -26.83
N LEU A 290 47.13 -5.85 -26.43
CA LEU A 290 47.16 -4.51 -27.02
C LEU A 290 45.93 -3.63 -26.77
#